data_AF-A0A7S1XN52-F1
#
_entry.id   AF-A0A7S1XN52-F1
#
_cell.length_a   1.000
_cell.length_b   1.000
_cell.length_c   1.000
_cell.angle_alpha   90.00
_cell.angle_beta   90.00
_cell.angle_gamma   90.00
#
_symmetry.space_group_name_H-M   'P 1'
#
loop_
_entity.id
_entity.type
_entity.pdbx_description
1 polymer ?
#
loop_
_entity_poly.entity_id
_entity_poly.type
_entity_poly.pdbx_seq_one_letter_code
_entity_poly.pdbx_strand_id
1 'polypeptide(L)'
;RLHQNLRAWRTDRLPRENLEDALGVAFPHPQDGESSRADFASECGICYAYKLDGAIPDKFCDHARCRRAYHSPCLYEWLHALPTCRVTFENVFGECPYCSEVISVKSTR
;
A
#
# COMPACT_ATOMS: atom_id res chain seq x y z
N ARG A 1 -3.77 -21.64 -5.53
CA ARG A 1 -4.03 -21.93 -4.10
C ARG A 1 -5.33 -21.27 -3.62
N LEU A 2 -5.52 -19.95 -3.79
CA LEU A 2 -6.77 -19.24 -3.41
C LEU A 2 -8.09 -19.86 -3.94
N HIS A 3 -8.08 -20.48 -5.12
CA HIS A 3 -9.31 -21.03 -5.72
C HIS A 3 -9.69 -22.45 -5.27
N GLN A 4 -8.84 -23.14 -4.48
CA GLN A 4 -9.06 -24.55 -4.13
C GLN A 4 -10.30 -24.75 -3.24
N ASN A 5 -10.61 -23.78 -2.39
CA ASN A 5 -11.68 -23.86 -1.39
C ASN A 5 -12.86 -22.91 -1.68
N LEU A 6 -12.92 -22.28 -2.87
CA LEU A 6 -14.00 -21.33 -3.23
C LEU A 6 -15.41 -21.95 -3.12
N ARG A 7 -15.53 -23.24 -3.44
CA ARG A 7 -16.80 -23.98 -3.38
C ARG A 7 -17.24 -24.30 -1.94
N ALA A 8 -16.34 -24.16 -0.96
CA ALA A 8 -16.63 -24.37 0.45
C ALA A 8 -17.11 -23.08 1.15
N TRP A 9 -17.27 -21.97 0.41
CA TRP A 9 -17.79 -20.73 0.95
C TRP A 9 -19.24 -20.91 1.43
N ARG A 10 -19.50 -20.51 2.67
CA ARG A 10 -20.79 -20.64 3.33
C ARG A 10 -21.39 -19.27 3.64
N THR A 11 -22.60 -19.01 3.17
CA THR A 11 -23.29 -17.71 3.37
C THR A 11 -23.84 -17.51 4.78
N ASP A 12 -23.93 -18.58 5.57
CA ASP A 12 -24.34 -18.57 6.97
C ASP A 12 -23.17 -18.33 7.94
N ARG A 13 -21.94 -18.21 7.44
CA ARG A 13 -20.73 -17.94 8.23
C ARG A 13 -20.22 -16.53 8.03
N LEU A 14 -19.45 -16.05 9.00
CA LEU A 14 -18.81 -14.75 8.87
C LEU A 14 -17.76 -14.79 7.73
N PRO A 15 -17.59 -13.70 6.97
CA PRO A 15 -16.57 -13.64 5.92
C PRO A 15 -15.17 -13.99 6.41
N ARG A 16 -14.82 -13.59 7.65
CA ARG A 16 -13.54 -13.94 8.29
C ARG A 16 -13.31 -15.45 8.32
N GLU A 17 -14.29 -16.21 8.81
CA GLU A 17 -14.18 -17.65 9.00
C GLU A 17 -14.03 -18.38 7.66
N ASN A 18 -14.77 -17.93 6.65
CA ASN A 18 -14.63 -18.47 5.30
C ASN A 18 -13.23 -18.19 4.69
N LEU A 19 -12.64 -17.03 4.99
CA LEU A 19 -11.31 -16.67 4.50
C LEU A 19 -10.21 -17.47 5.23
N GLU A 20 -10.36 -17.70 6.53
CA GLU A 20 -9.46 -18.56 7.31
C GLU A 20 -9.46 -20.00 6.75
N ASP A 21 -10.64 -20.55 6.47
CA ASP A 21 -10.78 -21.88 5.85
C ASP A 21 -10.26 -21.92 4.41
N ALA A 22 -10.47 -20.85 3.64
CA ALA A 22 -10.00 -20.77 2.26
C ALA A 22 -8.46 -20.68 2.17
N LEU A 23 -7.84 -20.01 3.14
CA LEU A 23 -6.40 -19.81 3.23
C LEU A 23 -5.70 -20.90 4.05
N GLY A 24 -6.45 -21.67 4.84
CA GLY A 24 -5.92 -22.71 5.74
C GLY A 24 -5.12 -22.14 6.91
N VAL A 25 -5.43 -20.92 7.34
CA VAL A 25 -4.73 -20.21 8.42
C VAL A 25 -5.73 -19.53 9.33
N ALA A 26 -5.48 -19.55 10.64
CA ALA A 26 -6.19 -18.68 11.58
C ALA A 26 -5.64 -17.25 11.44
N PHE A 27 -6.53 -16.26 11.44
CA PHE A 27 -6.10 -14.86 11.40
C PHE A 27 -5.62 -14.43 12.78
N PRO A 28 -4.51 -13.68 12.86
CA PRO A 28 -4.02 -13.18 14.14
C PRO A 28 -5.06 -12.24 14.76
N HIS A 29 -5.29 -12.37 16.07
CA HIS A 29 -6.12 -11.40 16.79
C HIS A 29 -5.34 -10.08 16.92
N PRO A 30 -6.00 -8.90 16.91
CA PRO A 30 -5.31 -7.62 17.07
C PRO A 30 -4.44 -7.49 18.33
N GLN A 31 -4.68 -8.33 19.34
CA GLN A 31 -3.91 -8.37 20.59
C GLN A 31 -2.73 -9.35 20.56
N ASP A 32 -2.69 -10.27 19.59
CA ASP A 32 -1.63 -11.27 19.46
C ASP A 32 -0.38 -10.71 18.74
N GLY A 33 -0.49 -9.51 18.17
CA GLY A 33 0.61 -8.83 17.51
C GLY A 33 1.49 -8.06 18.51
N GLU A 34 2.79 -8.37 18.54
CA GLU A 34 3.79 -7.55 19.25
C GLU A 34 4.02 -6.18 18.59
N SER A 35 3.44 -5.95 17.41
CA SER A 35 3.61 -4.69 16.69
C SER A 35 2.83 -3.57 17.36
N SER A 36 3.59 -2.59 17.86
CA SER A 36 3.08 -1.34 18.37
C SER A 36 2.47 -0.50 17.24
N ARG A 37 1.62 0.47 17.60
CA ARG A 37 1.07 1.43 16.65
C ARG A 37 2.16 2.22 15.90
N ALA A 38 3.36 2.32 16.46
CA ALA A 38 4.54 2.92 15.82
C ALA A 38 5.13 2.01 14.72
N ASP A 39 5.07 0.68 14.88
CA ASP A 39 5.55 -0.28 13.89
C ASP A 39 4.70 -0.26 12.60
N PHE A 40 3.43 0.17 12.70
CA PHE A 40 2.53 0.35 11.57
C PHE A 40 2.51 1.78 11.00
N ALA A 41 3.08 2.76 11.71
CA ALA A 41 3.09 4.15 11.31
C ALA A 41 4.27 4.44 10.36
N SER A 42 4.25 3.84 9.17
CA SER A 42 5.15 4.27 8.10
C SER A 42 4.75 5.68 7.66
N GLU A 43 5.51 6.68 8.07
CA GLU A 43 5.30 8.08 7.65
C GLU A 43 5.58 8.26 6.16
N CYS A 44 4.87 9.19 5.53
CA CYS A 44 5.15 9.59 4.16
C CYS A 44 6.57 10.18 4.05
N GLY A 45 7.31 9.73 3.04
CA GLY A 45 8.65 10.25 2.75
C GLY A 45 8.72 11.68 2.25
N ILE A 46 7.58 12.34 2.00
CA ILE A 46 7.51 13.72 1.48
C ILE A 46 6.97 14.68 2.56
N CYS A 47 5.78 14.41 3.10
CA CYS A 47 5.15 15.30 4.08
C CYS A 47 5.42 14.93 5.55
N TYR A 48 6.11 13.80 5.80
CA TYR A 48 6.42 13.27 7.13
C TYR A 48 5.21 13.05 8.05
N ALA A 49 3.99 13.02 7.48
CA ALA A 49 2.78 12.67 8.21
C ALA A 49 2.41 11.21 7.93
N TYR A 50 1.85 10.55 8.94
CA TYR A 50 1.15 9.27 8.74
C TYR A 50 -0.23 9.46 8.12
N LYS A 51 -0.92 10.57 8.39
CA LYS A 51 -2.26 10.83 7.88
C LYS A 51 -2.33 12.20 7.22
N LEU A 52 -2.81 12.24 5.98
CA LEU A 52 -3.06 13.47 5.23
C LEU A 52 -4.47 13.36 4.64
N ASP A 53 -5.40 14.21 5.12
CA ASP A 53 -6.80 14.25 4.65
C ASP A 53 -7.51 12.89 4.61
N GLY A 54 -7.21 12.01 5.57
CA GLY A 54 -7.77 10.66 5.61
C GLY A 54 -6.94 9.60 4.89
N ALA A 55 -6.03 9.99 4.00
CA ALA A 55 -5.11 9.10 3.32
C ALA A 55 -3.94 8.69 4.23
N ILE A 56 -3.48 7.46 4.03
CA ILE A 56 -2.27 6.89 4.63
C ILE A 56 -1.22 6.62 3.53
N PRO A 57 0.07 6.49 3.86
CA PRO A 57 1.09 6.14 2.89
C PRO A 57 0.86 4.73 2.34
N ASP A 58 0.32 4.66 1.13
CA ASP A 58 -0.10 3.43 0.46
C ASP A 58 0.78 3.10 -0.77
N LYS A 59 1.66 4.02 -1.16
CA LYS A 59 2.64 3.82 -2.23
C LYS A 59 4.02 3.58 -1.66
N PHE A 60 4.58 2.43 -1.98
CA PHE A 60 5.92 2.06 -1.58
C PHE A 60 6.84 2.11 -2.79
N CYS A 61 8.07 2.57 -2.61
CA CYS A 61 9.08 2.42 -3.64
C CYS A 61 9.33 0.92 -3.93
N ASP A 62 9.31 0.55 -5.21
CA ASP A 62 9.48 -0.84 -5.68
C ASP A 62 10.89 -1.39 -5.42
N HIS A 63 11.88 -0.50 -5.24
CA HIS A 63 13.25 -0.90 -4.95
C HIS A 63 13.35 -1.51 -3.53
N ALA A 64 13.74 -2.80 -3.46
CA ALA A 64 13.71 -3.60 -2.24
C ALA A 64 14.51 -3.03 -1.06
N ARG A 65 15.59 -2.30 -1.33
CA ARG A 65 16.42 -1.63 -0.30
C ARG A 65 15.86 -0.26 0.13
N CYS A 66 14.99 0.35 -0.67
CA CYS A 66 14.39 1.64 -0.36
C CYS A 66 13.08 1.46 0.40
N ARG A 67 12.06 0.86 -0.26
CA ARG A 67 10.71 0.63 0.29
C ARG A 67 10.09 1.83 1.03
N ARG A 68 10.51 3.07 0.71
CA ARG A 68 9.95 4.27 1.33
C ARG A 68 8.48 4.41 0.97
N ALA A 69 7.65 4.73 1.96
CA ALA A 69 6.21 4.90 1.80
C ALA A 69 5.85 6.36 1.49
N TYR A 70 4.83 6.58 0.68
CA TYR A 70 4.31 7.89 0.32
C TYR A 70 2.79 7.86 0.27
N HIS A 71 2.14 8.97 0.60
CA HIS A 71 0.76 9.19 0.17
C HIS A 71 0.73 9.29 -1.35
N SER A 72 -0.24 8.63 -1.99
CA SER A 72 -0.53 8.82 -3.41
C SER A 72 -0.56 10.30 -3.85
N PRO A 73 -1.29 11.23 -3.19
CA PRO A 73 -1.30 12.64 -3.57
C PRO A 73 0.08 13.31 -3.47
N CYS A 74 0.83 13.10 -2.38
CA CYS A 74 2.16 13.69 -2.23
C CYS A 74 3.13 13.22 -3.33
N LEU A 75 3.10 11.92 -3.65
CA LEU A 75 3.95 11.36 -4.69
C LEU A 75 3.52 11.85 -6.07
N TYR A 76 2.22 11.99 -6.32
CA TYR A 76 1.69 12.54 -7.57
C TYR A 76 2.18 13.98 -7.80
N GLU A 77 1.99 14.86 -6.83
CA GLU A 77 2.44 16.26 -6.92
C GLU A 77 3.95 16.34 -7.13
N TRP A 78 4.73 15.54 -6.40
CA TRP A 78 6.18 15.47 -6.56
C TRP A 78 6.59 15.05 -7.97
N LEU A 79 6.09 13.92 -8.46
CA LEU A 79 6.46 13.41 -9.78
C LEU A 79 6.01 14.35 -10.90
N HIS A 80 4.83 14.97 -10.77
CA HIS A 80 4.31 15.90 -11.77
C HIS A 80 5.11 17.21 -11.85
N ALA A 81 5.85 17.57 -10.81
CA ALA A 81 6.76 18.72 -10.81
C ALA A 81 8.11 18.42 -11.50
N LEU A 82 8.43 17.16 -11.78
CA LEU A 82 9.70 16.79 -12.43
C LEU A 82 9.65 17.04 -13.94
N PRO A 83 10.71 17.63 -14.54
CA PRO A 83 10.79 17.82 -15.99
C PRO A 83 10.91 16.48 -16.75
N THR A 84 11.35 15.43 -16.06
CA THR A 84 11.50 14.06 -16.60
C THR A 84 10.24 13.22 -16.47
N CYS A 85 9.16 13.78 -15.92
CA CYS A 85 7.94 13.02 -15.70
C CYS A 85 7.37 12.46 -17.00
N ARG A 86 6.84 11.24 -16.92
CA ARG A 86 6.12 10.61 -18.03
C ARG A 86 4.73 10.26 -17.54
N VAL A 87 3.70 10.70 -18.26
CA VAL A 87 2.31 10.38 -17.93
C VAL A 87 1.79 9.37 -18.96
N THR A 88 1.14 8.31 -18.49
CA THR A 88 0.54 7.28 -19.35
C THR A 88 -0.81 6.90 -18.80
N PHE A 89 -1.88 7.27 -19.52
CA PHE A 89 -3.26 7.13 -19.08
C PHE A 89 -3.47 7.70 -17.67
N GLU A 90 -3.61 6.82 -16.68
CA GLU A 90 -3.86 7.16 -15.30
C GLU A 90 -2.60 7.09 -14.42
N ASN A 91 -1.41 6.86 -14.97
CA ASN A 91 -0.18 6.73 -14.18
C ASN A 91 0.83 7.82 -14.52
N VAL A 92 1.48 8.36 -13.49
CA VAL A 92 2.65 9.25 -13.61
C VAL A 92 3.88 8.47 -13.17
N PHE A 93 4.92 8.51 -14.00
CA PHE A 93 6.21 7.87 -13.77
C PHE A 93 7.29 8.94 -13.58
N GLY A 94 8.24 8.66 -12.70
CA GLY A 94 9.45 9.45 -12.52
C GLY A 94 10.38 8.76 -11.53
N GLU A 95 11.19 9.54 -10.84
CA GLU A 95 12.24 9.03 -9.94
C GLU A 95 11.82 9.13 -8.47
N CYS A 96 12.12 8.08 -7.71
CA CYS A 96 11.92 8.04 -6.27
C CYS A 96 12.76 9.13 -5.57
N PRO A 97 12.18 9.96 -4.67
CA PRO A 97 12.92 11.04 -4.00
C PRO A 97 14.13 10.58 -3.16
N TYR A 98 14.22 9.29 -2.83
CA TYR A 98 15.24 8.75 -1.92
C TYR A 98 16.31 7.92 -2.63
N CYS A 99 15.93 7.11 -3.62
CA CYS A 99 16.87 6.19 -4.29
C CYS A 99 17.00 6.42 -5.79
N SER A 100 16.30 7.40 -6.36
CA SER A 100 16.29 7.74 -7.78
C SER A 100 15.86 6.62 -8.75
N GLU A 101 15.54 5.43 -8.25
CA GLU A 101 14.91 4.37 -9.02
C GLU A 101 13.52 4.78 -9.52
N VAL A 102 13.11 4.19 -10.64
CA VAL A 102 11.81 4.47 -11.25
C VAL A 102 10.68 4.11 -10.29
N ILE A 103 9.71 5.01 -10.14
CA ILE A 103 8.49 4.81 -9.37
C ILE A 103 7.29 5.34 -10.16
N SER A 104 6.10 4.81 -9.88
CA SER A 104 4.86 5.27 -10.49
C SER A 104 3.75 5.47 -9.46
N VAL A 105 2.84 6.38 -9.79
CA VAL A 105 1.65 6.65 -8.98
C VAL A 105 0.44 6.86 -9.89
N LYS A 106 -0.71 6.37 -9.45
CA LYS A 106 -1.98 6.65 -10.14
C LYS A 106 -2.39 8.10 -9.91
N SER A 107 -2.75 8.80 -10.98
CA SER A 107 -3.38 10.10 -10.93
C SER A 107 -4.67 9.97 -10.13
N THR A 108 -4.75 10.71 -9.05
CA THR A 108 -5.98 10.91 -8.29
C THR A 108 -6.72 12.08 -8.93
N ARG A 109 -7.75 11.78 -9.74
CA ARG A 109 -8.78 12.77 -10.10
C ARG A 109 -9.90 12.71 -9.08
#